data_AF-E3NLR5-F1
#
_entry.id   AF-E3NLR5-F1
#
_cell.length_a   1.000
_cell.length_b   1.000
_cell.length_c   1.000
_cell.angle_alpha   90.00
_cell.angle_beta   90.00
_cell.angle_gamma   90.00
#
_symmetry.space_group_name_H-M   'P 1'
#
loop_
_entity.id
_entity.type
_entity.pdbx_description
1 polymer ?
#
loop_
_entity_poly.entity_id
_entity_poly.type
_entity_poly.pdbx_seq_one_letter_code
_entity_poly.pdbx_strand_id
1 'polypeptide(L)'
;MRNGFYYSCLLTIILVECSQNFDYKLSERALEFAASAYSLDPQPCIQKNNATVLFSKKVECDYMRDECWSVIAADNDTIFVSFSGTKSKEQLVTELIESIGRPKHKVLRGRKIRL
;
A
#
# COMPACT_ATOMS: atom_id res chain seq x y z
N MET A 1 -16.09 -9.66 -52.19
CA MET A 1 -16.31 -8.47 -53.06
C MET A 1 -17.20 -7.48 -52.32
N ARG A 2 -16.73 -6.23 -52.15
CA ARG A 2 -17.46 -4.99 -51.76
C ARG A 2 -18.23 -5.02 -50.42
N ASN A 3 -18.25 -4.03 -49.53
CA ASN A 3 -17.81 -2.63 -49.41
C ASN A 3 -17.74 -2.40 -47.87
N GLY A 4 -16.81 -1.68 -47.24
CA GLY A 4 -16.38 -0.32 -47.55
C GLY A 4 -17.36 0.70 -46.96
N PHE A 5 -17.29 1.01 -45.66
CA PHE A 5 -17.75 2.27 -45.07
C PHE A 5 -16.92 2.64 -43.83
N TYR A 6 -15.95 3.52 -44.07
CA TYR A 6 -15.36 4.41 -43.08
C TYR A 6 -16.47 5.35 -42.58
N TYR A 7 -16.73 5.44 -41.26
CA TYR A 7 -17.15 6.69 -40.63
C TYR A 7 -16.84 6.70 -39.13
N SER A 8 -16.06 7.72 -38.77
CA SER A 8 -16.11 8.48 -37.52
C SER A 8 -15.75 7.76 -36.22
N CYS A 9 -14.45 7.84 -35.92
CA CYS A 9 -13.85 7.69 -34.62
C CYS A 9 -14.30 8.83 -33.67
N LEU A 10 -15.56 8.86 -33.21
CA LEU A 10 -15.99 9.78 -32.15
C LEU A 10 -17.13 9.16 -31.33
N LEU A 11 -16.95 9.11 -30.01
CA LEU A 11 -17.94 8.72 -28.99
C LEU A 11 -18.31 7.22 -28.90
N THR A 12 -17.33 6.38 -28.61
CA THR A 12 -17.54 5.34 -27.60
C THR A 12 -16.66 5.70 -26.41
N ILE A 13 -17.20 6.52 -25.51
CA ILE A 13 -16.71 6.55 -24.13
C ILE A 13 -17.02 5.14 -23.63
N ILE A 14 -16.01 4.29 -23.71
CA ILE A 14 -16.06 2.94 -23.16
C ILE A 14 -16.27 3.17 -21.66
N LEU A 15 -17.49 2.92 -21.19
CA LEU A 15 -17.70 2.47 -19.82
C LEU A 15 -16.91 1.17 -19.71
N VAL A 16 -15.62 1.29 -19.44
CA VAL A 16 -14.82 0.19 -18.91
C VAL A 16 -15.42 -0.02 -17.53
N GLU A 17 -16.44 -0.87 -17.45
CA GLU A 17 -16.76 -1.53 -16.20
C GLU A 17 -15.47 -2.24 -15.80
N CYS A 18 -14.74 -1.62 -14.89
CA CYS A 18 -13.59 -2.21 -14.24
C CYS A 18 -14.14 -3.27 -13.27
N SER A 19 -14.76 -4.31 -13.82
CA SER A 19 -15.12 -5.52 -13.08
C SER A 19 -13.83 -6.31 -12.89
N GLN A 20 -12.96 -5.79 -12.04
CA GLN A 20 -11.98 -6.62 -11.37
C GLN A 20 -12.81 -7.58 -10.50
N ASN A 21 -12.67 -8.88 -10.70
CA ASN A 21 -13.28 -9.88 -9.82
C ASN A 21 -12.67 -9.72 -8.43
N PHE A 22 -13.28 -8.86 -7.61
CA PHE A 22 -12.82 -8.59 -6.26
C PHE A 22 -13.13 -9.80 -5.37
N ASP A 23 -12.10 -10.38 -4.80
CA ASP A 23 -12.24 -11.48 -3.85
C ASP A 23 -12.40 -10.93 -2.43
N TYR A 24 -13.63 -10.95 -1.94
CA TYR A 24 -13.97 -10.52 -0.59
C TYR A 24 -13.26 -11.34 0.49
N LYS A 25 -13.09 -12.65 0.29
CA LYS A 25 -12.46 -13.54 1.28
C LYS A 25 -10.96 -13.28 1.37
N LEU A 26 -10.30 -13.13 0.23
CA LEU A 26 -8.89 -12.76 0.20
C LEU A 26 -8.67 -11.40 0.86
N SER A 27 -9.58 -10.45 0.63
CA SER A 27 -9.50 -9.11 1.19
C SER A 27 -9.71 -9.08 2.70
N GLU A 28 -10.71 -9.79 3.21
CA GLU A 28 -10.93 -9.96 4.66
C GLU A 28 -9.70 -10.56 5.32
N ARG A 29 -9.17 -11.63 4.74
CA ARG A 29 -7.95 -12.29 5.21
C ARG A 29 -6.74 -11.34 5.19
N ALA A 30 -6.54 -10.59 4.12
CA ALA A 30 -5.48 -9.60 4.02
C ALA A 30 -5.58 -8.52 5.11
N LEU A 31 -6.79 -8.10 5.49
CA LEU A 31 -7.00 -7.14 6.58
C LEU A 31 -6.63 -7.73 7.94
N GLU A 32 -6.90 -9.01 8.20
CA GLU A 32 -6.49 -9.69 9.43
C GLU A 32 -4.96 -9.82 9.54
N PHE A 33 -4.29 -10.13 8.42
CA PHE A 33 -2.82 -10.12 8.36
C PHE A 33 -2.26 -8.70 8.55
N ALA A 34 -2.87 -7.68 7.95
CA ALA A 34 -2.49 -6.29 8.17
C ALA A 34 -2.63 -5.88 9.65
N ALA A 35 -3.72 -6.28 10.31
CA ALA A 35 -3.94 -6.04 11.73
C ALA A 35 -2.89 -6.71 12.61
N SER A 36 -2.37 -7.88 12.20
CA SER A 36 -1.29 -8.57 12.94
C SER A 36 -0.02 -7.71 13.08
N ALA A 37 0.27 -6.86 12.10
CA ALA A 37 1.39 -5.93 12.18
C ALA A 37 1.19 -4.81 13.21
N TYR A 38 -0.03 -4.56 13.69
CA TYR A 38 -0.27 -3.60 14.77
C TYR A 38 -0.26 -4.22 16.17
N SER A 39 -0.25 -5.55 16.27
CA SER A 39 -0.37 -6.28 17.54
C SER A 39 0.99 -6.56 18.18
N LEU A 40 1.02 -6.56 19.52
CA LEU A 40 2.19 -7.00 20.27
C LEU A 40 2.51 -8.49 20.06
N ASP A 41 1.46 -9.29 19.96
CA ASP A 41 1.52 -10.70 19.62
C ASP A 41 0.70 -10.93 18.33
N PRO A 42 1.34 -11.24 17.19
CA PRO A 42 0.62 -11.49 15.95
C PRO A 42 -0.06 -12.86 15.92
N GLN A 43 0.30 -13.82 16.79
CA GLN A 43 -0.18 -15.20 16.72
C GLN A 43 -1.71 -15.35 16.61
N PRO A 44 -2.54 -14.63 17.40
CA PRO A 44 -3.99 -14.80 17.34
C PRO A 44 -4.58 -14.43 15.97
N CYS A 45 -4.06 -13.38 15.33
CA CYS A 45 -4.51 -12.93 14.01
C CYS A 45 -4.12 -13.94 12.91
N ILE A 46 -2.99 -14.61 13.09
CA ILE A 46 -2.38 -15.49 12.08
C ILE A 46 -2.95 -16.91 12.18
N GLN A 47 -3.10 -17.44 13.38
CA GLN A 47 -3.64 -18.79 13.63
C GLN A 47 -5.11 -18.93 13.22
N LYS A 48 -5.91 -17.87 13.40
CA LYS A 48 -7.30 -17.82 12.90
C LYS A 48 -7.41 -18.13 11.40
N ASN A 49 -6.34 -17.82 10.66
CA ASN A 49 -6.24 -17.99 9.21
C ASN A 49 -5.52 -19.28 8.78
N ASN A 50 -5.30 -20.25 9.67
CA ASN A 50 -4.53 -21.47 9.40
C ASN A 50 -3.13 -21.18 8.81
N ALA A 51 -2.54 -20.05 9.20
CA ALA A 51 -1.20 -19.66 8.81
C ALA A 51 -0.25 -19.73 10.01
N THR A 52 1.04 -19.69 9.73
CA THR A 52 2.10 -19.68 10.74
C THR A 52 2.94 -18.44 10.60
N VAL A 53 3.30 -17.81 11.72
CA VAL A 53 4.26 -16.71 11.74
C VAL A 53 5.64 -17.27 11.42
N LEU A 54 6.22 -16.80 10.32
CA LEU A 54 7.60 -17.12 9.93
C LEU A 54 8.58 -16.09 10.49
N PHE A 55 8.15 -14.83 10.58
CA PHE A 55 8.98 -13.73 11.04
C PHE A 55 8.11 -12.62 11.64
N SER A 56 8.57 -12.02 12.72
CA SER A 56 8.01 -10.79 13.27
C SER A 56 9.15 -9.94 13.81
N LYS A 57 9.22 -8.68 13.38
CA LYS A 57 10.26 -7.75 13.82
C LYS A 57 9.73 -6.34 13.93
N LYS A 58 10.25 -5.65 14.95
CA LYS A 58 10.13 -4.21 15.11
C LYS A 58 11.40 -3.54 14.62
N VAL A 59 11.23 -2.51 13.81
CA VAL A 59 12.31 -1.67 13.32
C VAL A 59 11.91 -0.20 13.46
N GLU A 60 12.83 0.64 13.92
CA GLU A 60 12.65 2.08 13.79
C GLU A 60 12.63 2.43 12.30
N CYS A 61 11.55 3.08 11.86
CA CYS A 61 11.25 3.20 10.42
C CYS A 61 10.77 4.58 9.99
N ASP A 62 10.28 5.40 10.92
CA ASP A 62 9.70 6.69 10.58
C ASP A 62 10.55 7.87 11.07
N TYR A 63 10.15 9.07 10.66
CA TYR A 63 10.87 10.30 10.99
C TYR A 63 10.89 10.61 12.49
N MET A 64 9.86 10.17 13.23
CA MET A 64 9.74 10.34 14.67
C MET A 64 10.44 9.22 15.46
N ARG A 65 11.10 8.28 14.75
CA ARG A 65 11.70 7.05 15.28
C ARG A 65 10.69 6.14 15.97
N ASP A 66 9.44 6.14 15.51
CA ASP A 66 8.46 5.18 15.97
C ASP A 66 8.78 3.79 15.40
N GLU A 67 8.36 2.76 16.14
CA GLU A 67 8.57 1.37 15.75
C GLU A 67 7.55 0.96 14.68
N CYS A 68 8.02 0.65 13.47
CA CYS A 68 7.25 -0.13 12.51
C CYS A 68 7.42 -1.60 12.81
N TRP A 69 6.32 -2.31 12.62
CA TRP A 69 6.24 -3.73 12.78
C TRP A 69 6.08 -4.35 11.40
N SER A 70 6.87 -5.37 11.16
CA SER A 70 6.74 -6.23 9.99
C SER A 70 6.45 -7.65 10.45
N VAL A 71 5.41 -8.26 9.90
CA VAL A 71 5.05 -9.66 10.13
C VAL A 71 5.03 -10.38 8.80
N ILE A 72 5.73 -11.51 8.73
CA ILE A 72 5.67 -12.45 7.62
C ILE A 72 5.02 -13.73 8.15
N ALA A 73 3.95 -14.14 7.51
CA ALA A 73 3.25 -15.37 7.80
C ALA A 73 2.99 -16.13 6.51
N ALA A 74 2.84 -17.45 6.61
CA ALA A 74 2.55 -18.28 5.46
C ALA A 74 1.53 -19.36 5.82
N ASP A 75 0.69 -19.69 4.85
CA ASP A 75 -0.03 -20.96 4.80
C ASP A 75 0.61 -21.86 3.74
N ASN A 76 -0.11 -22.91 3.31
CA ASN A 76 0.40 -23.86 2.32
C ASN A 76 0.58 -23.26 0.90
N ASP A 77 -0.16 -22.20 0.56
CA ASP A 77 -0.29 -21.71 -0.81
C ASP A 77 0.21 -20.26 -0.98
N THR A 78 0.28 -19.48 0.09
CA THR A 78 0.46 -18.02 0.07
C THR A 78 1.36 -17.55 1.21
N ILE A 79 2.24 -16.59 0.88
CA ILE A 79 3.03 -15.84 1.86
C ILE A 79 2.43 -14.44 1.99
N PHE A 80 2.09 -14.08 3.22
CA PHE A 80 1.58 -12.76 3.60
C PHE A 80 2.71 -11.94 4.22
N VAL A 81 2.97 -10.77 3.65
CA VAL A 81 3.91 -9.78 4.17
C VAL A 81 3.13 -8.56 4.58
N SER A 82 3.12 -8.27 5.88
CA SER A 82 2.33 -7.19 6.46
C SER A 82 3.25 -6.17 7.14
N PHE A 83 2.96 -4.89 6.93
CA PHE A 83 3.65 -3.77 7.53
C PHE A 83 2.65 -2.91 8.27
N SER A 84 2.99 -2.46 9.47
CA SER A 84 2.21 -1.44 10.16
C SER A 84 2.40 -0.09 9.47
N GLY A 85 1.29 0.59 9.17
CA GLY A 85 1.32 2.01 8.85
C GLY A 85 1.37 2.89 10.10
N THR A 86 1.23 4.20 9.88
CA THR A 86 1.19 5.23 10.92
C THR A 86 0.10 4.97 11.96
N LYS A 87 0.41 5.17 13.25
CA LYS A 87 -0.51 4.90 14.37
C LYS A 87 -1.30 6.14 14.83
N SER A 88 -0.71 7.33 14.71
CA SER A 88 -1.29 8.58 15.25
C SER A 88 -1.53 9.63 14.17
N LYS A 89 -2.51 10.51 14.40
CA LYS A 89 -2.82 11.62 13.48
C LYS A 89 -1.69 12.62 13.42
N GLU A 90 -1.03 12.83 14.56
CA GLU A 90 0.08 13.76 14.73
C GLU A 90 1.31 13.29 13.93
N GLN A 91 1.60 11.99 13.96
CA GLN A 91 2.64 11.38 13.12
C GLN A 91 2.30 11.56 11.63
N LEU A 92 1.05 11.29 11.22
CA LEU A 92 0.60 11.49 9.83
C LEU A 92 0.79 12.94 9.36
N VAL A 93 0.38 13.92 10.17
CA VAL A 93 0.54 15.35 9.84
C VAL A 93 2.01 15.71 9.75
N THR A 94 2.83 15.23 10.68
CA THR A 94 4.28 15.50 10.70
C THR A 94 4.97 14.89 9.49
N GLU A 95 4.69 13.63 9.17
CA GLU A 95 5.20 12.94 7.98
C GLU A 95 4.78 13.66 6.70
N LEU A 96 3.55 14.14 6.62
CA LEU A 96 3.05 14.90 5.48
C LEU A 96 3.79 16.23 5.33
N ILE A 97 3.93 17.00 6.42
CA ILE A 97 4.68 18.27 6.44
C ILE A 97 6.13 18.04 6.03
N GLU A 98 6.78 16.99 6.54
CA GLU A 98 8.16 16.68 6.21
C GLU A 98 8.34 16.22 4.76
N SER A 99 7.38 15.44 4.24
CA SER A 99 7.43 14.94 2.86
C SER A 99 7.11 16.00 1.81
N ILE A 100 6.31 17.01 2.13
CA ILE A 100 5.94 18.11 1.22
C ILE A 100 6.85 19.33 1.44
N GLY A 101 7.23 19.60 2.69
CA GLY A 101 7.97 20.80 3.10
C GLY A 101 9.46 20.73 2.80
N ARG A 102 10.06 19.54 2.69
CA ARG A 102 11.45 19.39 2.25
C ARG A 102 11.52 19.07 0.77
N PRO A 103 12.29 19.83 -0.04
CA PRO A 103 12.53 19.48 -1.43
C PRO A 103 13.16 18.09 -1.50
N LYS A 104 12.45 17.11 -2.09
CA LYS A 104 12.90 15.72 -2.23
C LYS A 104 14.10 15.55 -3.18
N HIS A 105 14.57 16.65 -3.77
CA HIS A 105 15.80 16.72 -4.54
C HIS A 105 16.65 17.88 -4.03
N LYS A 106 17.95 17.61 -3.82
CA LYS A 106 18.92 18.70 -3.76
C LYS A 106 18.91 19.37 -5.13
N VAL A 107 18.34 20.57 -5.23
CA VAL A 107 18.54 21.40 -6.41
C VAL A 107 20.04 21.66 -6.47
N LEU A 108 20.73 20.94 -7.36
CA LEU A 108 22.12 21.24 -7.70
C LEU A 108 22.16 22.71 -8.10
N ARG A 109 22.99 23.47 -7.39
CA ARG A 109 23.18 24.92 -7.54
C ARG A 109 23.07 25.39 -9.00
N GLY A 110 22.17 26.34 -9.23
CA GLY A 110 22.34 27.35 -10.26
C GLY A 110 21.31 27.35 -11.39
N ARG A 111 20.23 28.13 -11.22
CA ARG A 111 20.02 29.40 -11.95
C ARG A 111 18.80 30.13 -11.38
N LYS A 112 18.96 31.43 -11.17
CA LYS A 112 17.91 32.37 -10.78
C LYS A 112 16.93 32.50 -11.95
N ILE A 113 15.71 32.01 -11.80
CA ILE A 113 14.61 32.37 -12.72
C ILE A 113 14.03 33.69 -12.18
N ARG A 114 14.23 34.77 -12.93
CA ARG A 114 13.62 36.08 -12.66
C ARG A 114 12.22 36.01 -13.28
N LEU A 115 11.18 36.17 -12.44
CA LEU A 115 9.83 36.49 -12.90
C LEU A 115 9.85 37.83 -13.65
#